data_AF-A0A8C6WTL0-F1
#
_entry.id   AF-A0A8C6WTL0-F1
#
_cell.length_a   1.000
_cell.length_b   1.000
_cell.length_c   1.000
_cell.angle_alpha   90.00
_cell.angle_beta   90.00
_cell.angle_gamma   90.00
#
_symmetry.space_group_name_H-M   'P 1'
#
loop_
_entity.id
_entity.type
_entity.pdbx_description
1 polymer ?
#
loop_
_entity_poly.entity_id
_entity_poly.type
_entity_poly.pdbx_seq_one_letter_code
_entity_poly.pdbx_strand_id
1 'polypeptide(L)' 'MKPPRSITDWGKLFVGGLSCETKEDSLEEAFGQFGTVKKVNVVKDQHTGKSRGFGFIRYENVCRGLEIVI' A
#
# COMPACT_ATOMS: atom_id res chain seq x y z
N MET A 1 8.21 14.05 24.10
CA MET A 1 8.75 14.15 22.73
C MET A 1 7.79 13.47 21.77
N LYS A 2 7.12 14.21 20.88
CA LYS A 2 6.44 13.62 19.72
C LYS A 2 7.47 13.52 18.59
N PRO A 3 7.56 12.41 17.84
CA PRO A 3 8.51 12.30 16.74
C PRO A 3 8.26 13.43 15.73
N PRO A 4 9.31 13.96 15.08
CA PRO A 4 9.18 15.05 14.12
C PRO A 4 8.17 14.63 13.04
N ARG A 5 7.21 15.53 12.76
CA ARG A 5 6.16 15.32 11.76
C ARG A 5 6.81 14.84 10.45
N SER A 6 6.59 13.57 10.09
CA SER A 6 7.12 13.01 8.85
C SER A 6 6.42 13.70 7.67
N ILE A 7 7.10 14.66 7.07
CA ILE A 7 6.68 15.38 5.85
C ILE A 7 6.73 14.49 4.59
N THR A 8 6.59 13.18 4.76
CA THR A 8 7.00 12.17 3.79
C THR A 8 5.97 11.04 3.68
N ASP A 9 4.69 11.37 3.59
CA ASP A 9 3.72 10.43 3.02
C ASP A 9 3.72 10.50 1.49
N TRP A 10 4.83 10.95 0.89
CA TRP A 10 5.01 11.10 -0.55
C TRP A 10 5.17 9.76 -1.29
N GLY A 11 4.67 8.67 -0.74
CA GLY A 11 4.79 7.33 -1.30
C GLY A 11 3.77 6.35 -0.78
N LYS A 12 2.63 6.85 -0.27
CA LYS A 12 1.50 6.04 0.12
C LYS A 12 0.51 5.95 -1.04
N LEU A 13 0.36 4.76 -1.60
CA LEU A 13 -0.62 4.43 -2.60
C LEU A 13 -1.85 3.83 -1.92
N PHE A 14 -3.04 4.27 -2.33
CA PHE A 14 -4.31 3.64 -1.98
C PHE A 14 -4.72 2.73 -3.13
N VAL A 15 -5.02 1.47 -2.82
CA VAL A 15 -5.48 0.49 -3.79
C VAL A 15 -6.87 0.03 -3.38
N GLY A 16 -7.88 0.34 -4.18
CA GLY A 16 -9.26 -0.10 -4.01
C GLY A 16 -9.69 -1.06 -5.11
N GLY A 17 -10.84 -1.71 -4.95
CA GLY A 17 -11.36 -2.65 -5.95
C GLY A 17 -10.69 -4.03 -5.94
N LEU A 18 -10.00 -4.36 -4.85
CA LEU A 18 -9.34 -5.65 -4.68
C LEU A 18 -10.37 -6.74 -4.36
N SER A 19 -10.16 -7.95 -4.88
CA SER A 19 -10.98 -9.11 -4.52
C SER A 19 -10.82 -9.45 -3.03
N CYS A 20 -11.84 -10.05 -2.42
CA CYS A 20 -11.84 -10.50 -1.02
C CYS A 20 -10.68 -11.46 -0.67
N GLU A 21 -10.10 -12.10 -1.69
CA GLU A 21 -9.00 -13.05 -1.56
C GLU A 21 -7.62 -12.40 -1.71
N THR A 22 -7.57 -11.11 -2.06
CA THR A 22 -6.31 -10.37 -2.25
C THR A 22 -5.59 -10.25 -0.92
N LYS A 23 -4.33 -10.69 -0.91
CA LYS A 23 -3.42 -10.64 0.25
C LYS A 23 -2.34 -9.58 0.06
N GLU A 24 -1.66 -9.29 1.16
CA GLU A 24 -0.54 -8.36 1.20
C GLU A 24 0.60 -8.84 0.30
N ASP A 25 0.93 -10.14 0.32
CA ASP A 25 1.89 -10.78 -0.58
C ASP A 25 1.62 -10.49 -2.06
N SER A 26 0.41 -10.79 -2.55
CA SER A 26 0.09 -10.59 -3.97
C SER A 26 0.17 -9.12 -4.39
N LEU A 27 -0.15 -8.18 -3.48
CA LEU A 27 0.06 -6.76 -3.73
C LEU A 27 1.55 -6.42 -3.70
N GLU A 28 2.31 -6.94 -2.76
CA GLU A 28 3.76 -6.68 -2.69
C GLU A 28 4.48 -7.17 -3.95
N GLU A 29 4.13 -8.35 -4.46
CA GLU A 29 4.65 -8.88 -5.72
C GLU A 29 4.23 -8.04 -6.93
N ALA A 30 2.93 -7.73 -7.05
CA ALA A 30 2.41 -6.94 -8.17
C ALA A 30 2.91 -5.50 -8.17
N PHE A 31 3.13 -4.91 -7.00
CA PHE A 31 3.62 -3.54 -6.85
C PHE A 31 5.15 -3.44 -6.77
N GLY A 32 5.82 -4.55 -6.43
CA GLY A 32 7.28 -4.66 -6.40
C GLY A 32 7.93 -4.42 -7.76
N GLN A 33 7.22 -4.68 -8.87
CA GLN A 33 7.68 -4.36 -10.22
C GLN A 33 7.75 -2.84 -10.48
N PHE A 34 6.97 -2.02 -9.77
CA PHE A 34 6.96 -0.56 -9.92
C PHE A 34 7.97 0.12 -9.00
N GLY A 35 8.45 -0.57 -7.96
CA GLY A 35 9.49 -0.08 -7.06
C GLY A 35 9.58 -0.85 -5.75
N THR A 36 10.56 -0.51 -4.92
CA THR A 36 10.75 -1.15 -3.62
C THR A 36 9.62 -0.78 -2.66
N VAL A 37 8.73 -1.73 -2.43
CA VAL A 37 7.66 -1.61 -1.44
C VAL A 37 8.25 -1.70 -0.04
N LYS A 38 8.05 -0.66 0.76
CA LYS A 38 8.46 -0.59 2.17
C LYS A 38 7.46 -1.27 3.09
N LYS A 39 6.17 -1.15 2.77
CA LYS A 39 5.10 -1.71 3.59
C LYS A 39 3.81 -1.87 2.81
N VAL A 40 3.22 -3.05 2.83
CA VAL A 40 1.83 -3.28 2.43
C VAL A 40 0.95 -3.39 3.67
N ASN A 41 -0.28 -2.88 3.59
CA ASN A 41 -1.28 -3.05 4.63
C ASN A 41 -2.65 -3.24 3.98
N VAL A 42 -3.17 -4.48 4.02
CA VAL A 42 -4.51 -4.78 3.50
C VAL A 42 -5.52 -4.71 4.62
N VAL A 43 -6.59 -3.93 4.42
CA VAL A 43 -7.65 -3.85 5.40
C VAL A 43 -8.57 -5.05 5.22
N LYS A 44 -8.45 -5.99 6.16
CA LYS A 44 -9.27 -7.19 6.25
C LYS A 44 -10.28 -7.02 7.36
N ASP A 45 -11.48 -7.53 7.12
CA ASP A 45 -12.53 -7.57 8.12
C ASP A 45 -12.17 -8.61 9.19
N GLN A 46 -12.07 -8.19 10.45
CA GLN A 46 -11.60 -9.05 11.54
C GLN A 46 -12.57 -10.18 11.90
N HIS A 47 -13.85 -10.04 11.54
CA HIS A 47 -14.88 -11.01 11.88
C HIS A 47 -14.97 -12.12 10.83
N THR A 48 -14.78 -11.77 9.56
CA THR A 48 -14.91 -12.71 8.43
C THR A 48 -13.55 -13.12 7.83
N GLY A 49 -12.47 -12.43 8.20
CA GLY A 49 -11.15 -12.58 7.58
C GLY A 49 -11.10 -12.13 6.12
N LYS A 50 -12.20 -11.63 5.55
CA LYS A 50 -12.28 -11.22 4.15
C LYS A 50 -11.67 -9.85 3.96
N SER A 51 -10.87 -9.70 2.91
CA SER A 51 -10.36 -8.39 2.52
C SER A 51 -11.54 -7.48 2.16
N ARG A 52 -11.59 -6.26 2.72
CA ARG A 52 -12.64 -5.27 2.39
C ARG A 52 -12.49 -4.68 0.99
N GLY A 53 -11.59 -5.27 0.19
CA GLY A 53 -11.28 -4.85 -1.16
C GLY A 53 -10.47 -3.57 -1.25
N PHE A 54 -9.79 -3.18 -0.17
CA PHE A 54 -8.88 -2.05 -0.19
C PHE A 54 -7.64 -2.26 0.68
N GLY A 55 -6.55 -1.60 0.29
CA GLY A 55 -5.27 -1.66 0.96
C GLY A 55 -4.45 -0.39 0.72
N PHE A 56 -3.38 -0.28 1.50
CA PHE A 56 -2.43 0.81 1.41
C PHE A 56 -1.03 0.24 1.19
N ILE A 57 -0.27 0.85 0.29
CA ILE A 57 1.10 0.46 -0.03
C ILE A 57 2.00 1.67 0.21
N ARG A 58 3.12 1.47 0.89
CA ARG A 58 4.17 2.48 1.02
C ARG A 58 5.43 2.03 0.30
N TYR A 59 5.99 2.91 -0.52
CA TYR A 59 7.29 2.70 -1.16
C TYR A 59 8.44 3.25 -0.32
N GLU A 60 9.63 2.66 -0.46
CA GLU A 60 10.83 3.07 0.25
C GLU A 60 11.50 4.29 -0.41
N ASN A 61 11.52 4.32 -1.73
CA ASN A 61 12.11 5.41 -2.49
C ASN A 61 11.08 5.94 -3.47
N VAL A 62 10.45 7.06 -3.13
CA VAL A 62 9.74 7.85 -4.14
C VAL A 62 10.69 8.90 -4.66
N CYS A 63 11.44 8.53 -5.70
CA CYS A 63 11.95 9.53 -6.61
C CYS A 63 10.73 10.29 -7.14
N ARG A 64 10.63 11.58 -6.80
CA ARG A 64 9.63 12.51 -7.34
C ARG A 64 9.53 12.29 -8.85
N GLY A 65 8.45 11.68 -9.35
CA GLY A 65 8.25 11.55 -10.79
C GLY A 65 7.60 10.28 -11.31
N LEU A 66 6.88 9.49 -10.50
CA LEU A 66 5.95 8.52 -11.04
C LEU A 66 4.53 8.99 -10.74
N GLU A 67 3.94 9.68 -11.73
CA GLU A 67 2.49 9.84 -11.84
C GLU A 67 1.88 8.44 -12.01
N ILE A 68 1.63 7.75 -10.90
CA ILE A 68 0.79 6.55 -10.90
C ILE A 68 -0.64 7.05 -11.06
N VAL A 69 -1.08 7.14 -12.32
CA VAL A 69 -2.47 7.34 -12.69
C VAL A 69 -3.16 5.98 -12.55
N ILE A 70 -3.99 5.84 -11.52
CA ILE A 70 -4.98 4.77 -11.36
C ILE A 70 -6.38 5.35 -11.55
#